data_AF-A0A2E5H0C2-F1
#
_entry.id   AF-A0A2E5H0C2-F1
#
_cell.length_a   1.000
_cell.length_b   1.000
_cell.length_c   1.000
_cell.angle_alpha   90.00
_cell.angle_beta   90.00
_cell.angle_gamma   90.00
#
_symmetry.space_group_name_H-M   'P 1'
#
loop_
_entity.id
_entity.type
_entity.pdbx_description
1 polymer ?
#
loop_
_entity_poly.entity_id
_entity_poly.type
_entity_poly.pdbx_seq_one_letter_code
_entity_poly.pdbx_strand_id
1 'polypeptide(L)'
;AFGSAHAETCDIIVADTKFEFGLVNSGGRSAVILIDEVLTPDSSRFWPKSDYRPGGPQPSFDKQYVRDYLESINWNKQLPAPTLPDNVVASTRTKYIEALRVLSNTDLQ
;
A
#
# COMPACT_ATOMS: atom_id res chain seq x y z
N ALA A 1 -3.62 -1.30 16.08
CA ALA A 1 -2.92 -2.56 16.37
C ALA A 1 -3.56 -3.78 15.72
N PHE A 2 -4.90 -3.91 15.65
CA PHE A 2 -5.54 -5.11 15.08
C PHE A 2 -5.11 -5.41 13.64
N GLY A 3 -5.19 -4.43 12.73
CA GLY A 3 -4.84 -4.64 11.32
C GLY A 3 -3.37 -5.02 11.09
N SER A 4 -2.43 -4.41 11.81
CA SER A 4 -1.00 -4.77 11.72
C SER A 4 -0.73 -6.15 12.32
N ALA A 5 -1.40 -6.52 13.41
CA ALA A 5 -1.28 -7.86 14.01
C ALA A 5 -1.84 -8.94 13.08
N HIS A 6 -2.98 -8.70 12.43
CA HIS A 6 -3.54 -9.59 11.41
C HIS A 6 -2.58 -9.78 10.24
N ALA A 7 -2.09 -8.68 9.66
CA ALA A 7 -1.10 -8.74 8.58
C ALA A 7 0.15 -9.53 8.97
N GLU A 8 0.61 -9.40 10.22
CA GLU A 8 1.76 -10.14 10.72
C GLU A 8 1.50 -11.67 10.77
N THR A 9 0.26 -12.10 11.02
CA THR A 9 -0.12 -13.52 10.90
C THR A 9 -0.13 -14.03 9.46
N CYS A 10 -0.18 -13.12 8.49
CA CYS A 10 -0.13 -13.39 7.06
C CYS A 10 1.28 -13.15 6.46
N ASP A 11 2.33 -13.17 7.29
CA ASP A 11 3.73 -12.90 6.88
C ASP A 11 3.97 -11.52 6.24
N ILE A 12 3.17 -10.51 6.62
CA ILE A 12 3.34 -9.12 6.18
C ILE A 12 3.60 -8.21 7.39
N ILE A 13 4.64 -7.38 7.31
CA ILE A 13 4.88 -6.28 8.23
C ILE A 13 4.24 -5.01 7.65
N VAL A 14 3.34 -4.38 8.42
CA VAL A 14 2.85 -3.03 8.13
C VAL A 14 3.82 -2.03 8.76
N ALA A 15 4.71 -1.44 7.96
CA ALA A 15 5.72 -0.51 8.46
C ALA A 15 5.10 0.83 8.89
N ASP A 16 4.18 1.33 8.07
CA ASP A 16 3.38 2.52 8.34
C ASP A 16 2.09 2.49 7.53
N THR A 17 1.13 3.35 7.93
CA THR A 17 -0.15 3.53 7.24
C THR A 17 -0.70 4.93 7.47
N LYS A 18 -1.38 5.48 6.47
CA LYS A 18 -2.10 6.75 6.52
C LYS A 18 -3.59 6.47 6.72
N PHE A 19 -4.19 7.07 7.74
CA PHE A 19 -5.64 7.11 7.91
C PHE A 19 -6.17 8.51 7.68
N GLU A 20 -7.39 8.59 7.16
CA GLU A 20 -8.16 9.82 7.11
C GLU A 20 -9.41 9.68 7.96
N PHE A 21 -9.77 10.75 8.67
CA PHE A 21 -10.92 10.77 9.56
C PHE A 21 -11.81 11.97 9.26
N GLY A 22 -13.12 11.72 9.20
CA GLY A 22 -14.15 12.74 9.09
C GLY A 22 -14.84 13.01 10.42
N LEU A 23 -15.53 14.14 10.51
CA LEU A 23 -16.42 14.47 11.62
C LEU A 23 -17.86 14.50 11.11
N VAL A 24 -18.73 13.71 11.72
CA VAL A 24 -20.17 13.70 11.42
C VAL A 24 -20.93 14.26 12.61
N ASN A 25 -21.77 15.27 12.37
CA ASN A 25 -22.63 15.87 13.37
C ASN A 25 -24.07 15.41 13.17
N SER A 26 -24.67 14.78 14.17
CA SER A 26 -26.08 14.38 14.15
C SER A 26 -26.70 14.49 15.55
N GLY A 27 -27.88 15.12 15.64
CA GLY A 27 -28.62 15.25 16.91
C GLY A 27 -27.86 15.95 18.03
N GLY A 28 -26.99 16.92 17.71
CA GLY A 28 -26.15 17.63 18.68
C GLY A 28 -24.93 16.85 19.18
N ARG A 29 -24.60 15.71 18.56
CA ARG A 29 -23.40 14.93 18.84
C ARG A 29 -22.47 14.93 17.64
N SER A 30 -21.16 15.01 17.92
CA SER A 30 -20.10 14.86 16.93
C SER A 30 -19.47 13.48 17.08
N ALA A 31 -19.34 12.75 15.98
CA ALA A 31 -18.65 11.47 15.91
C ALA A 31 -17.48 11.55 14.93
N VAL A 32 -16.34 10.96 15.32
CA VAL A 32 -15.24 10.70 14.38
C VAL A 32 -15.59 9.45 13.59
N ILE A 33 -15.49 9.53 12.27
CA ILE A 33 -15.64 8.39 11.37
C ILE A 33 -14.34 8.14 10.64
N LEU A 34 -14.00 6.88 10.43
CA LEU A 34 -12.95 6.49 9.50
C LEU A 34 -13.50 6.70 8.08
N ILE A 35 -12.71 7.36 7.25
CA ILE A 35 -13.01 7.59 5.83
C ILE A 35 -11.84 7.09 4.98
N ASP A 36 -11.93 7.34 3.67
CA ASP A 36 -10.92 6.92 2.69
C ASP A 36 -10.65 5.41 2.72
N GLU A 37 -9.59 4.98 2.06
CA GLU A 37 -9.07 3.62 2.14
C GLU A 37 -8.26 3.35 3.43
N VAL A 38 -8.20 2.07 3.80
CA VAL A 38 -7.64 1.63 5.09
C VAL A 38 -6.81 0.38 4.83
N LEU A 39 -5.52 0.43 5.19
CA LEU A 39 -4.61 -0.72 5.05
C LEU A 39 -4.61 -1.30 3.63
N THR A 40 -4.47 -0.43 2.64
CA THR A 40 -4.21 -0.79 1.24
C THR A 40 -2.72 -0.59 0.92
N PRO A 41 -2.19 -1.19 -0.17
CA PRO A 41 -0.83 -0.91 -0.63
C PRO A 41 -0.60 0.55 -1.06
N ASP A 42 -1.66 1.34 -1.22
CA ASP A 42 -1.59 2.77 -1.54
C ASP A 42 -1.40 3.62 -0.28
N SER A 43 -2.14 3.30 0.76
CA SER A 43 -2.13 3.99 2.06
C SER A 43 -1.06 3.48 3.02
N SER A 44 -0.45 2.32 2.74
CA SER A 44 0.42 1.60 3.68
C SER A 44 1.64 1.00 3.01
N ARG A 45 2.75 0.91 3.75
CA ARG A 45 3.94 0.18 3.32
C ARG A 45 3.90 -1.24 3.86
N PHE A 46 3.85 -2.21 2.96
CA PHE A 46 3.82 -3.64 3.29
C PHE A 46 5.13 -4.31 2.94
N TRP A 47 5.83 -4.83 3.95
CA TRP A 47 7.08 -5.57 3.78
C TRP A 47 6.85 -7.07 3.99
N PRO A 48 7.38 -7.95 3.13
CA PRO A 48 7.39 -9.39 3.40
C PRO A 48 8.19 -9.66 4.68
N LYS A 49 7.58 -10.33 5.64
CA LYS A 49 8.21 -10.65 6.94
C LYS A 49 9.45 -11.54 6.78
N SER A 50 9.43 -12.45 5.80
CA SER A 50 10.55 -13.35 5.51
C SER A 50 11.83 -12.64 5.04
N ASP A 51 11.66 -11.49 4.38
CA ASP A 51 12.74 -10.80 3.68
C ASP A 51 13.19 -9.52 4.39
N TYR A 52 12.49 -9.15 5.47
CA TYR A 52 12.81 -7.96 6.26
C TYR A 52 14.21 -8.03 6.88
N ARG A 53 15.00 -6.97 6.69
CA ARG A 53 16.34 -6.83 7.27
C ARG A 53 16.60 -5.39 7.72
N PRO A 54 16.83 -5.13 9.01
CA PRO A 54 17.09 -3.75 9.47
C PRO A 54 18.36 -3.18 8.86
N GLY A 55 18.41 -1.84 8.72
CA GLY A 55 19.60 -1.10 8.27
C GLY A 55 19.70 -0.86 6.75
N GLY A 56 18.62 -1.08 5.99
CA GLY A 56 18.61 -0.84 4.55
C GLY A 56 17.20 -0.68 3.95
N PRO A 57 17.10 -0.54 2.62
CA PRO A 57 15.81 -0.57 1.92
C PRO A 57 15.14 -1.96 2.07
N GLN A 58 13.82 -1.97 2.12
CA GLN A 58 13.02 -3.19 2.25
C GLN A 58 12.29 -3.51 0.95
N PRO A 59 12.13 -4.81 0.60
CA PRO A 59 11.18 -5.20 -0.44
C PRO A 59 9.77 -4.74 -0.05
N SER A 60 8.98 -4.30 -1.03
CA SER A 60 7.62 -3.82 -0.78
C SER A 60 6.60 -4.44 -1.74
N PHE A 61 5.39 -4.69 -1.23
CA PHE A 61 4.22 -5.05 -2.03
C PHE A 61 3.52 -3.83 -2.67
N ASP A 62 4.08 -2.63 -2.50
CA ASP A 62 3.45 -1.37 -2.91
C ASP A 62 3.98 -0.83 -4.27
N LYS A 63 3.80 0.48 -4.45
CA LYS A 63 4.20 1.31 -5.60
C LYS A 63 5.70 1.30 -5.93
N GLN A 64 6.52 0.46 -5.29
CA GLN A 64 7.97 0.45 -5.48
C GLN A 64 8.38 0.24 -6.95
N TYR A 65 7.71 -0.64 -7.70
CA TYR A 65 8.00 -0.85 -9.14
C TYR A 65 7.80 0.41 -9.99
N VAL A 66 6.75 1.18 -9.69
CA VAL A 66 6.48 2.45 -10.38
C VAL A 66 7.54 3.49 -9.99
N ARG A 67 7.91 3.56 -8.70
CA ARG A 67 8.96 4.46 -8.21
C ARG A 67 10.31 4.14 -8.86
N ASP A 68 10.72 2.88 -8.82
CA ASP A 68 11.98 2.40 -9.40
C ASP A 68 12.04 2.70 -10.89
N TYR A 69 10.95 2.48 -11.64
CA TYR A 69 10.88 2.84 -13.05
C TYR A 69 11.04 4.35 -13.27
N LEU A 70 10.29 5.17 -12.54
CA LEU A 70 10.35 6.63 -12.67
C LEU A 70 11.73 7.19 -12.31
N GLU A 71 12.39 6.59 -11.32
CA GLU A 71 13.78 6.90 -10.95
C GLU A 71 14.76 6.46 -12.04
N SER A 72 14.57 5.27 -12.64
CA SER A 72 15.46 4.74 -13.67
C SER A 72 15.52 5.61 -14.93
N ILE A 73 14.42 6.32 -15.24
CA ILE A 73 14.34 7.25 -16.37
C ILE A 73 14.67 8.70 -15.98
N ASN A 74 15.12 8.92 -14.73
CA ASN A 74 15.40 10.25 -14.17
C ASN A 74 14.25 11.24 -14.37
N TRP A 75 13.00 10.81 -14.16
CA TRP A 75 11.86 11.70 -14.32
C TRP A 75 11.91 12.82 -13.28
N ASN A 76 11.81 14.07 -13.76
CA ASN A 76 11.92 15.28 -12.95
C ASN A 76 10.68 15.57 -12.06
N LYS A 77 9.71 14.65 -12.01
CA LYS A 77 8.46 14.78 -11.25
C LYS A 77 7.58 15.95 -11.70
N GLN A 78 7.77 16.44 -12.93
CA GLN A 78 6.95 17.48 -13.54
C GLN A 78 6.04 16.90 -14.61
N LEU A 79 4.91 17.57 -14.84
CA LEU A 79 3.98 17.20 -15.90
C LEU A 79 4.56 17.53 -17.30
N PRO A 80 4.22 16.75 -18.33
CA PRO A 80 3.42 15.52 -18.28
C PRO A 80 4.20 14.33 -17.69
N ALA A 81 3.50 13.45 -16.97
CA ALA A 81 4.09 12.21 -16.49
C ALA A 81 4.38 11.25 -17.66
N PRO A 82 5.48 10.50 -17.63
CA PRO A 82 5.81 9.52 -18.65
C PRO A 82 4.84 8.34 -18.60
N THR A 83 4.58 7.72 -19.76
CA THR A 83 3.83 6.47 -19.83
C THR A 83 4.61 5.35 -19.14
N LEU A 84 3.90 4.52 -18.38
CA LEU A 84 4.46 3.31 -17.77
C LEU A 84 4.47 2.17 -18.80
N PRO A 85 5.59 1.45 -18.97
CA PRO A 85 5.64 0.23 -19.77
C PRO A 85 4.69 -0.84 -19.25
N ASP A 86 4.17 -1.68 -20.15
CA ASP A 86 3.20 -2.74 -19.81
C ASP A 86 3.73 -3.70 -18.73
N ASN A 87 5.03 -3.99 -18.72
CA ASN A 87 5.62 -4.86 -17.70
C ASN A 87 5.61 -4.23 -16.31
N VAL A 88 5.78 -2.91 -16.20
CA VAL A 88 5.71 -2.17 -14.92
C VAL A 88 4.27 -2.16 -14.42
N VAL A 89 3.31 -1.91 -15.31
CA VAL A 89 1.88 -1.97 -14.99
C VAL A 89 1.47 -3.37 -14.53
N ALA A 90 1.83 -4.41 -15.29
CA ALA A 90 1.53 -5.79 -14.97
C ALA A 90 2.16 -6.24 -13.64
N SER A 91 3.43 -5.88 -13.40
CA SER A 91 4.13 -6.23 -12.16
C SER A 91 3.49 -5.55 -10.94
N THR A 92 3.13 -4.27 -11.09
CA THR A 92 2.41 -3.52 -10.05
C THR A 92 1.07 -4.19 -9.76
N ARG A 93 0.26 -4.49 -10.79
CA ARG A 93 -1.03 -5.18 -10.62
C ARG A 93 -0.88 -6.52 -9.91
N THR A 94 0.09 -7.34 -10.29
CA THR A 94 0.34 -8.65 -9.66
C THR A 94 0.59 -8.50 -8.17
N LYS A 95 1.34 -7.48 -7.74
CA LYS A 95 1.64 -7.26 -6.31
C LYS A 95 0.43 -6.84 -5.49
N TYR A 96 -0.47 -6.05 -6.07
CA TYR A 96 -1.72 -5.68 -5.40
C TYR A 96 -2.63 -6.89 -5.25
N ILE A 97 -2.72 -7.76 -6.26
CA ILE A 97 -3.49 -9.01 -6.19
C ILE A 97 -2.87 -9.96 -5.16
N GLU A 98 -1.55 -10.06 -5.10
CA GLU A 98 -0.83 -10.86 -4.11
C GLU A 98 -1.13 -10.36 -2.69
N ALA A 99 -1.03 -9.05 -2.44
CA ALA A 99 -1.36 -8.46 -1.15
C ALA A 99 -2.83 -8.71 -0.76
N LEU A 100 -3.78 -8.54 -1.69
CA LEU A 100 -5.20 -8.86 -1.47
C LEU A 100 -5.36 -10.32 -1.04
N ARG A 101 -4.75 -11.26 -1.79
CA ARG A 101 -4.90 -12.69 -1.55
C ARG A 101 -4.28 -13.10 -0.22
N VAL A 102 -3.10 -12.60 0.11
CA VAL A 102 -2.41 -12.91 1.37
C VAL A 102 -3.17 -12.36 2.58
N LEU A 103 -3.69 -11.14 2.50
CA LEU A 103 -4.37 -10.49 3.64
C LEU A 103 -5.82 -10.95 3.84
N SER A 104 -6.53 -11.27 2.76
CA SER A 104 -7.98 -11.57 2.80
C SER A 104 -8.35 -13.01 2.45
N ASN A 105 -7.39 -13.82 2.00
CA ASN A 105 -7.60 -15.18 1.48
C ASN A 105 -8.69 -15.24 0.38
N THR A 106 -8.82 -14.17 -0.41
CA THR A 106 -9.79 -14.02 -1.49
C THR A 106 -9.07 -13.71 -2.80
N ASP A 107 -9.57 -14.27 -3.91
CA ASP A 107 -9.10 -13.94 -5.25
C ASP A 107 -9.88 -12.76 -5.85
N LEU A 108 -9.19 -11.95 -6.66
CA LEU A 108 -9.83 -10.87 -7.41
C LEU A 108 -10.72 -11.47 -8.50
N GLN A 109 -12.02 -11.15 -8.48
CA GLN A 109 -12.99 -11.61 -9.49
C GLN A 109 -12.82 -10.92 -10.85
#